data_AF-A0A847MIJ8-F1
#
_entry.id   AF-A0A847MIJ8-F1
#
_cell.length_a   1.000
_cell.length_b   1.000
_cell.length_c   1.000
_cell.angle_alpha   90.00
_cell.angle_beta   90.00
_cell.angle_gamma   90.00
#
_symmetry.space_group_name_H-M   'P 1'
#
loop_
_entity.id
_entity.type
_entity.pdbx_description
1 polymer ?
#
loop_
_entity_poly.entity_id
_entity_poly.type
_entity_poly.pdbx_seq_one_letter_code
_entity_poly.pdbx_strand_id
1 'polypeptide(L)'
;RGENVDLALRNKIERKKEYEQNLKKLIQDIEKEKTLSIMTPRFVGILRIKPKNPQDKSMASDSAIEKIGMDFVMDYERQSGRTPEDVSAKNLGFDIRSQDKSGTIRYIEVKTRANRGEVALTQNEWFKARRFGSEYYIYVVYQASSVTELYIIQNPAESIYPEEKIETVRYIVSSDLIIEKGRSHNHEP
;
A
#
# COMPACT_ATOMS: atom_id res chain seq x y z
N ARG A 1 -4.10 10.80 -58.72
CA ARG A 1 -4.30 9.87 -57.58
C ARG A 1 -3.43 10.37 -56.43
N GLY A 2 -4.01 10.87 -55.33
CA GLY A 2 -3.26 11.55 -54.26
C GLY A 2 -3.71 11.20 -52.83
N GLU A 3 -4.54 10.18 -52.66
CA GLU A 3 -5.37 9.97 -51.45
C GLU A 3 -4.64 9.32 -50.27
N ASN A 4 -3.39 8.84 -50.45
CA ASN A 4 -2.69 8.10 -49.40
C ASN A 4 -1.96 9.01 -48.39
N VAL A 5 -1.60 10.24 -48.81
CA VAL A 5 -0.76 11.15 -48.00
C VAL A 5 -1.54 11.76 -46.84
N ASP A 6 -2.78 12.20 -47.08
CA ASP A 6 -3.63 12.82 -46.06
C ASP A 6 -3.99 11.86 -44.92
N LEU A 7 -4.19 10.57 -45.24
CA LEU A 7 -4.51 9.53 -44.27
C LEU A 7 -3.29 9.21 -43.38
N ALA A 8 -2.09 9.13 -43.98
CA ALA A 8 -0.84 9.01 -43.25
C ALA A 8 -0.53 10.25 -42.40
N LEU A 9 -0.92 11.45 -42.85
CA LEU A 9 -0.75 12.70 -42.11
C LEU A 9 -1.69 12.77 -40.90
N ARG A 10 -2.97 12.43 -41.05
CA ARG A 10 -3.95 12.35 -39.94
C ARG A 10 -3.50 11.37 -38.86
N ASN A 11 -3.09 10.16 -39.24
CA ASN A 11 -2.61 9.15 -38.29
C ASN A 11 -1.38 9.63 -37.49
N LYS A 12 -0.47 10.40 -38.12
CA LYS A 12 0.67 11.02 -37.42
C LYS A 12 0.24 12.14 -36.46
N ILE A 13 -0.77 12.92 -36.81
CA ILE A 13 -1.31 13.99 -35.95
C ILE A 13 -2.02 13.41 -34.72
N GLU A 14 -2.86 12.40 -34.89
CA GLU A 14 -3.54 11.74 -33.76
C GLU A 14 -2.53 11.08 -32.82
N ARG A 15 -1.58 10.32 -33.36
CA ARG A 15 -0.56 9.64 -32.55
C ARG A 15 0.38 10.62 -31.83
N LYS A 16 0.67 11.78 -32.43
CA LYS A 16 1.37 12.89 -31.74
C LYS A 16 0.55 13.41 -30.56
N LYS A 17 -0.75 13.66 -30.76
CA LYS A 17 -1.67 14.16 -29.73
C LYS A 17 -1.83 13.16 -28.56
N GLU A 18 -1.86 11.87 -28.87
CA GLU A 18 -1.85 10.78 -27.89
C GLU A 18 -0.55 10.75 -27.08
N TYR A 19 0.61 10.89 -27.72
CA TYR A 19 1.89 11.01 -27.01
C TYR A 19 1.97 12.28 -26.15
N GLU A 20 1.44 13.42 -26.59
CA GLU A 20 1.37 14.65 -25.79
C GLU A 20 0.47 14.49 -24.55
N GLN A 21 -0.67 13.80 -24.68
CA GLN A 21 -1.55 13.47 -23.56
C GLN A 21 -0.88 12.50 -22.56
N ASN A 22 -0.25 11.45 -23.05
CA ASN A 22 0.49 10.48 -22.22
C ASN A 22 1.69 11.12 -21.53
N LEU A 23 2.43 12.00 -22.20
CA LEU A 23 3.53 12.78 -21.62
C LEU A 23 3.00 13.72 -20.51
N LYS A 24 1.90 14.44 -20.74
CA LYS A 24 1.29 15.31 -19.73
C LYS A 24 0.84 14.52 -18.50
N LYS A 25 0.23 13.35 -18.70
CA LYS A 25 -0.17 12.45 -17.62
C LYS A 25 1.04 11.94 -16.84
N LEU A 26 2.07 11.46 -17.54
CA LEU A 26 3.32 10.99 -16.93
C LEU A 26 4.04 12.08 -16.14
N ILE A 27 4.07 13.33 -16.63
CA ILE A 27 4.63 14.47 -15.88
C ILE A 27 3.84 14.73 -14.61
N GLN A 28 2.50 14.73 -14.68
CA GLN A 28 1.64 14.90 -13.50
C GLN A 28 1.82 13.77 -12.49
N ASP A 29 2.00 12.52 -12.94
CA ASP A 29 2.25 11.38 -12.08
C ASP A 29 3.64 11.48 -11.43
N ILE A 30 4.69 11.86 -12.19
CA ILE A 30 6.05 12.14 -11.68
C ILE A 30 6.08 13.31 -10.69
N GLU A 31 5.33 14.40 -10.92
CA GLU A 31 5.25 15.52 -9.97
C GLU A 31 4.61 15.09 -8.64
N LYS A 32 3.53 14.29 -8.71
CA LYS A 32 2.89 13.67 -7.54
C LYS A 32 3.79 12.62 -6.87
N GLU A 33 4.75 12.01 -7.57
CA GLU A 33 5.78 11.15 -6.96
C GLU A 33 6.89 11.98 -6.29
N LYS A 34 7.36 13.05 -6.94
CA LYS A 34 8.44 13.93 -6.45
C LYS A 34 8.12 14.62 -5.12
N THR A 35 6.84 14.82 -4.77
CA THR A 35 6.46 15.41 -3.48
C THR A 35 6.80 14.52 -2.27
N LEU A 36 7.24 13.27 -2.47
CA LEU A 36 7.65 12.34 -1.41
C LEU A 36 9.03 11.70 -1.67
N SER A 37 10.02 12.51 -2.08
CA SER A 37 11.41 12.06 -2.12
C SER A 37 12.12 12.20 -0.76
N ILE A 38 11.91 11.21 0.10
CA ILE A 38 12.90 10.68 1.08
C ILE A 38 13.60 11.72 1.97
N MET A 39 13.13 11.88 3.21
CA MET A 39 14.07 12.08 4.32
C MET A 39 14.69 10.71 4.65
N THR A 40 15.99 10.56 4.45
CA THR A 40 16.72 9.38 4.95
C THR A 40 16.68 9.41 6.48
N PRO A 41 16.19 8.35 7.15
CA PRO A 41 16.18 8.32 8.61
C PRO A 41 17.61 8.35 9.13
N ARG A 42 17.93 9.34 9.96
CA ARG A 42 19.25 9.40 10.61
C ARG A 42 19.35 8.22 11.59
N PHE A 43 20.24 7.28 11.31
CA PHE A 43 20.52 6.16 12.20
C PHE A 43 21.11 6.65 13.53
N VAL A 44 20.48 6.30 14.66
CA VAL A 44 20.93 6.72 16.01
C VAL A 44 21.30 5.53 16.92
N GLY A 45 20.72 4.33 16.74
CA GLY A 45 21.09 3.14 17.53
C GLY A 45 20.09 1.99 17.45
N ILE A 46 20.37 0.87 18.14
CA ILE A 46 19.53 -0.35 18.13
C ILE A 46 19.39 -0.95 19.55
N LEU A 47 18.13 -1.15 19.99
CA LEU A 47 17.69 -2.02 21.10
C LEU A 47 17.07 -3.30 20.52
N ARG A 48 16.66 -4.20 21.41
CA ARG A 48 15.58 -5.14 21.11
C ARG A 48 14.70 -5.32 22.34
N ILE A 49 13.41 -5.07 22.23
CA ILE A 49 12.42 -5.40 23.27
C ILE A 49 11.41 -6.37 22.68
N LYS A 50 11.16 -7.49 23.39
CA LYS A 50 10.00 -8.35 23.13
C LYS A 50 8.94 -8.09 24.20
N PRO A 51 7.73 -7.60 23.86
CA PRO A 51 6.60 -7.71 24.77
C PRO A 51 6.24 -9.20 24.95
N LYS A 52 5.83 -9.59 26.16
CA LYS A 52 5.47 -10.97 26.48
C LYS A 52 3.99 -11.04 26.82
N ASN A 53 3.16 -11.59 25.92
CA ASN A 53 1.85 -12.15 26.26
C ASN A 53 1.35 -13.17 25.20
N PRO A 54 0.41 -14.07 25.54
CA PRO A 54 0.50 -15.47 25.12
C PRO A 54 -0.45 -15.86 23.98
N GLN A 55 -0.35 -15.21 22.82
CA GLN A 55 -1.02 -15.62 21.57
C GLN A 55 0.02 -15.92 20.48
N ASP A 56 1.21 -16.42 20.87
CA ASP A 56 2.30 -16.76 19.96
C ASP A 56 2.02 -18.11 19.26
N LYS A 57 1.01 -18.09 18.39
CA LYS A 57 0.74 -19.10 17.37
C LYS A 57 0.51 -18.42 16.03
N SER A 58 1.41 -18.72 15.11
CA SER A 58 1.26 -18.69 13.63
C SER A 58 1.40 -17.36 12.88
N MET A 59 2.65 -17.01 12.56
CA MET A 59 2.96 -16.22 11.34
C MET A 59 2.45 -16.88 10.04
N ALA A 60 2.08 -18.17 10.10
CA ALA A 60 1.47 -18.91 9.00
C ALA A 60 -0.05 -18.71 8.85
N SER A 61 -0.77 -18.30 9.91
CA SER A 61 -2.23 -18.06 9.79
C SER A 61 -2.53 -16.73 9.14
N ASP A 62 -1.72 -15.70 9.42
CA ASP A 62 -1.96 -14.35 8.90
C ASP A 62 -1.88 -14.32 7.37
N SER A 63 -0.80 -14.81 6.76
CA SER A 63 -0.65 -14.85 5.29
C SER A 63 -1.72 -15.68 4.56
N ALA A 64 -2.21 -16.77 5.14
CA ALA A 64 -3.29 -17.57 4.58
C ALA A 64 -4.62 -16.81 4.62
N ILE A 65 -4.89 -16.10 5.71
CA ILE A 65 -6.09 -15.28 5.90
C ILE A 65 -6.05 -14.03 5.03
N GLU A 66 -4.90 -13.35 4.92
CA GLU A 66 -4.66 -12.23 4.01
C GLU A 66 -5.00 -12.60 2.58
N LYS A 67 -4.51 -13.76 2.09
CA LYS A 67 -4.86 -14.25 0.75
C LYS A 67 -6.36 -14.49 0.57
N ILE A 68 -7.04 -15.09 1.55
CA ILE A 68 -8.50 -15.31 1.49
C ILE A 68 -9.25 -13.98 1.39
N GLY A 69 -8.84 -12.96 2.17
CA GLY A 69 -9.44 -11.63 2.08
C GLY A 69 -9.18 -10.94 0.73
N MET A 70 -7.96 -11.04 0.20
CA MET A 70 -7.62 -10.53 -1.14
C MET A 70 -8.47 -11.19 -2.22
N ASP A 71 -8.53 -12.53 -2.26
CA ASP A 71 -9.36 -13.26 -3.23
C ASP A 71 -10.84 -12.83 -3.13
N PHE A 72 -11.37 -12.73 -1.90
CA PHE A 72 -12.76 -12.30 -1.63
C PHE A 72 -13.05 -10.87 -2.14
N VAL A 73 -12.16 -9.90 -1.88
CA VAL A 73 -12.34 -8.51 -2.32
C VAL A 73 -12.24 -8.40 -3.84
N MET A 74 -11.32 -9.14 -4.47
CA MET A 74 -11.20 -9.20 -5.93
C MET A 74 -12.49 -9.75 -6.56
N ASP A 75 -13.09 -10.81 -6.00
CA ASP A 75 -14.34 -11.37 -6.49
C ASP A 75 -15.56 -10.48 -6.21
N TYR A 76 -15.60 -9.78 -5.07
CA TYR A 76 -16.64 -8.81 -4.77
C TYR A 76 -16.63 -7.63 -5.76
N GLU A 77 -15.46 -7.08 -6.07
CA GLU A 77 -15.32 -5.98 -7.03
C GLU A 77 -15.69 -6.41 -8.46
N ARG A 78 -15.34 -7.65 -8.87
CA ARG A 78 -15.78 -8.26 -10.14
C ARG A 78 -17.31 -8.39 -10.20
N GLN A 79 -17.93 -8.93 -9.16
CA GLN A 79 -19.39 -9.07 -9.05
C GLN A 79 -20.09 -7.71 -9.04
N SER A 80 -19.45 -6.68 -8.47
CA SER A 80 -19.88 -5.29 -8.51
C SER A 80 -19.68 -4.60 -9.87
N GLY A 81 -19.32 -5.34 -10.92
CA GLY A 81 -19.17 -4.84 -12.29
C GLY A 81 -17.90 -4.03 -12.55
N ARG A 82 -16.87 -4.22 -11.71
CA ARG A 82 -15.57 -3.53 -11.79
C ARG A 82 -14.46 -4.51 -12.22
N THR A 83 -13.31 -3.96 -12.59
CA THR A 83 -12.12 -4.69 -13.04
C THR A 83 -10.99 -4.44 -12.04
N PRO A 84 -10.79 -5.32 -11.03
CA PRO A 84 -9.73 -5.19 -10.05
C PRO A 84 -8.41 -5.83 -10.50
N GLU A 85 -7.31 -5.15 -10.24
CA GLU A 85 -5.92 -5.56 -10.45
C GLU A 85 -5.20 -5.60 -9.10
N ASP A 86 -4.53 -6.72 -8.80
CA ASP A 86 -3.62 -6.83 -7.66
C ASP A 86 -2.32 -6.06 -7.93
N VAL A 87 -2.00 -5.14 -7.03
CA VAL A 87 -0.81 -4.30 -7.06
C VAL A 87 -0.06 -4.29 -5.71
N SER A 88 -0.43 -5.16 -4.77
CA SER A 88 0.16 -5.27 -3.42
C SER A 88 1.70 -5.36 -3.48
N ALA A 89 2.24 -6.24 -4.31
CA ALA A 89 3.68 -6.43 -4.53
C ALA A 89 4.42 -5.18 -5.07
N LYS A 90 3.71 -4.16 -5.55
CA LYS A 90 4.28 -2.90 -6.05
C LYS A 90 4.52 -1.86 -4.94
N ASN A 91 4.14 -2.16 -3.68
CA ASN A 91 4.34 -1.31 -2.50
C ASN A 91 3.75 0.12 -2.64
N LEU A 92 2.63 0.26 -3.35
CA LEU A 92 2.02 1.56 -3.67
C LEU A 92 1.24 2.18 -2.50
N GLY A 93 1.10 1.49 -1.36
CA GLY A 93 0.27 1.93 -0.21
C GLY A 93 -1.24 1.70 -0.41
N PHE A 94 -1.56 0.70 -1.23
CA PHE A 94 -2.86 0.06 -1.42
C PHE A 94 -2.62 -1.27 -2.16
N ASP A 95 -3.48 -2.26 -1.96
CA ASP A 95 -3.32 -3.61 -2.49
C ASP A 95 -3.96 -3.81 -3.86
N ILE A 96 -5.14 -3.21 -4.07
CA ILE A 96 -5.97 -3.43 -5.26
C ILE A 96 -6.28 -2.10 -5.94
N ARG A 97 -6.15 -2.08 -7.28
CA ARG A 97 -6.64 -1.01 -8.14
C ARG A 97 -7.85 -1.50 -8.91
N SER A 98 -9.02 -0.89 -8.71
CA SER A 98 -10.28 -1.37 -9.30
C SER A 98 -11.00 -0.29 -10.11
N GLN A 99 -11.18 -0.52 -11.40
CA GLN A 99 -11.80 0.42 -12.33
C GLN A 99 -13.20 -0.07 -12.76
N ASP A 100 -14.19 0.82 -12.82
CA ASP A 100 -15.50 0.50 -13.41
C ASP A 100 -15.61 0.89 -14.89
N LYS A 101 -16.75 0.56 -15.50
CA LYS A 101 -17.07 0.86 -16.91
C LYS A 101 -17.09 2.35 -17.27
N SER A 102 -17.19 3.26 -16.29
CA SER A 102 -17.09 4.72 -16.52
C SER A 102 -15.64 5.24 -16.49
N GLY A 103 -14.69 4.40 -16.06
CA GLY A 103 -13.29 4.75 -15.91
C GLY A 103 -12.92 5.21 -14.51
N THR A 104 -13.88 5.37 -13.59
CA THR A 104 -13.64 5.75 -12.18
C THR A 104 -12.83 4.66 -11.47
N ILE A 105 -11.79 5.07 -10.73
CA ILE A 105 -10.84 4.18 -10.06
C ILE A 105 -11.12 4.15 -8.55
N ARG A 106 -10.94 2.98 -7.94
CA ARG A 106 -10.78 2.79 -6.49
C ARG A 106 -9.36 2.31 -6.22
N TYR A 107 -8.72 2.93 -5.24
CA TYR A 107 -7.50 2.46 -4.59
C TYR A 107 -7.92 1.79 -3.28
N ILE A 108 -7.71 0.47 -3.17
CA ILE A 108 -8.29 -0.35 -2.10
C ILE A 108 -7.16 -0.97 -1.28
N GLU A 109 -7.18 -0.71 0.01
CA GLU A 109 -6.38 -1.40 1.04
C GLU A 109 -7.23 -2.52 1.66
N VAL A 110 -6.70 -3.75 1.75
CA VAL A 110 -7.44 -4.92 2.26
C VAL A 110 -6.90 -5.30 3.64
N LYS A 111 -7.76 -5.23 4.67
CA LYS A 111 -7.42 -5.65 6.03
C LYS A 111 -8.24 -6.86 6.45
N THR A 112 -7.58 -8.01 6.59
CA THR A 112 -8.26 -9.26 6.95
C THR A 112 -8.00 -9.67 8.41
N ARG A 113 -9.01 -10.25 9.06
CA ARG A 113 -8.93 -10.77 10.44
C ARG A 113 -9.78 -12.04 10.59
N ALA A 114 -9.32 -13.00 11.40
CA ALA A 114 -10.08 -14.21 11.74
C ALA A 114 -11.35 -13.95 12.58
N ASN A 115 -11.40 -12.82 13.29
CA ASN A 115 -12.50 -12.43 14.18
C ASN A 115 -12.67 -10.90 14.13
N ARG A 116 -13.85 -10.40 14.52
CA ARG A 116 -14.07 -8.95 14.68
C ARG A 116 -13.09 -8.35 15.70
N GLY A 117 -12.50 -7.21 15.37
CA GLY A 117 -11.49 -6.54 16.20
C GLY A 117 -10.82 -5.38 15.46
N GLU A 118 -9.88 -4.71 16.11
CA GLU A 118 -9.16 -3.56 15.54
C GLU A 118 -8.34 -3.94 14.29
N VAL A 119 -8.32 -3.03 13.31
CA VAL A 119 -7.39 -3.06 12.19
C VAL A 119 -6.47 -1.83 12.27
N ALA A 120 -5.17 -2.06 12.11
CA ALA A 120 -4.18 -1.00 12.08
C ALA A 120 -3.90 -0.60 10.63
N LEU A 121 -3.69 0.69 10.39
CA LEU A 121 -3.17 1.22 9.13
C LEU A 121 -1.69 1.57 9.31
N THR A 122 -0.86 1.26 8.32
CA THR A 122 0.51 1.78 8.32
C THR A 122 0.51 3.27 7.98
N GLN A 123 1.58 3.97 8.34
CA GLN A 123 1.73 5.39 8.05
C GLN A 123 1.65 5.69 6.54
N ASN A 124 2.13 4.78 5.68
CA ASN A 124 2.06 4.89 4.23
C ASN A 124 0.60 4.83 3.75
N GLU A 125 -0.17 3.84 4.19
CA GLU A 125 -1.60 3.70 3.88
C GLU A 125 -2.39 4.93 4.33
N TRP A 126 -2.13 5.42 5.55
CA TRP A 126 -2.80 6.63 6.07
C TRP A 126 -2.47 7.89 5.26
N PHE A 127 -1.23 8.02 4.76
CA PHE A 127 -0.87 9.09 3.82
C PHE A 127 -1.49 8.90 2.43
N LYS A 128 -1.66 7.66 1.94
CA LYS A 128 -2.37 7.41 0.68
C LYS A 128 -3.87 7.68 0.79
N ALA A 129 -4.50 7.32 1.91
CA ALA A 129 -5.86 7.70 2.26
C ALA A 129 -6.06 9.22 2.19
N ARG A 130 -5.21 10.00 2.88
CA ARG A 130 -5.27 11.47 2.85
C ARG A 130 -5.04 12.07 1.46
N ARG A 131 -4.22 11.42 0.63
CA ARG A 131 -3.86 11.89 -0.73
C ARG A 131 -4.91 11.58 -1.79
N PHE A 132 -5.55 10.41 -1.72
CA PHE A 132 -6.51 9.94 -2.71
C PHE A 132 -7.97 10.17 -2.29
N GLY A 133 -8.24 10.46 -1.00
CA GLY A 133 -9.52 10.93 -0.51
C GLY A 133 -10.68 10.01 -0.89
N SER A 134 -11.64 10.54 -1.66
CA SER A 134 -12.81 9.81 -2.16
C SER A 134 -12.51 8.66 -3.14
N GLU A 135 -11.31 8.61 -3.72
CA GLU A 135 -10.83 7.47 -4.52
C GLU A 135 -10.20 6.36 -3.66
N TYR A 136 -9.92 6.62 -2.37
CA TYR A 136 -9.33 5.63 -1.44
C TYR A 136 -10.38 4.91 -0.60
N TYR A 137 -10.18 3.62 -0.43
CA TYR A 137 -11.06 2.74 0.32
C TYR A 137 -10.27 1.77 1.20
N ILE A 138 -10.80 1.46 2.38
CA ILE A 138 -10.39 0.31 3.17
C ILE A 138 -11.49 -0.73 3.10
N TYR A 139 -11.12 -1.97 2.77
CA TYR A 139 -11.99 -3.13 2.76
C TYR A 139 -11.57 -4.02 3.93
N VAL A 140 -12.40 -4.07 4.98
CA VAL A 140 -12.15 -4.91 6.16
C VAL A 140 -12.93 -6.21 6.03
N VAL A 141 -12.22 -7.33 5.98
CA VAL A 141 -12.81 -8.68 5.85
C VAL A 141 -12.64 -9.43 7.17
N TYR A 142 -13.76 -9.77 7.82
CA TYR A 142 -13.79 -10.61 9.00
C TYR A 142 -14.20 -12.04 8.61
N GLN A 143 -13.26 -12.98 8.71
CA GLN A 143 -13.44 -14.40 8.39
C GLN A 143 -13.79 -15.21 9.66
N ALA A 144 -14.94 -14.91 10.25
CA ALA A 144 -15.40 -15.51 11.51
C ALA A 144 -15.94 -16.94 11.27
N SER A 145 -15.05 -17.93 11.36
CA SER A 145 -15.37 -19.35 11.13
C SER A 145 -15.96 -19.59 9.73
N SER A 146 -17.28 -19.81 9.63
CA SER A 146 -18.01 -20.07 8.38
C SER A 146 -18.69 -18.82 7.79
N VAL A 147 -18.53 -17.65 8.40
CA VAL A 147 -19.13 -16.39 7.94
C VAL A 147 -18.02 -15.41 7.53
N THR A 148 -18.13 -14.88 6.32
CA THR A 148 -17.25 -13.83 5.81
C THR A 148 -18.03 -12.52 5.75
N GLU A 149 -17.63 -11.52 6.52
CA GLU A 149 -18.23 -10.19 6.53
C GLU A 149 -17.28 -9.18 5.89
N LEU A 150 -17.77 -8.37 4.94
CA LEU A 150 -17.00 -7.29 4.33
C LEU A 150 -17.59 -5.94 4.72
N TYR A 151 -16.72 -5.08 5.26
CA TYR A 151 -17.00 -3.69 5.58
C TYR A 151 -16.18 -2.78 4.67
N ILE A 152 -16.83 -1.78 4.06
CA ILE A 152 -16.20 -0.87 3.08
C ILE A 152 -16.23 0.55 3.64
N ILE A 153 -15.06 1.16 3.78
CA ILE A 153 -14.89 2.53 4.25
C ILE A 153 -14.31 3.37 3.11
N GLN A 154 -15.10 4.31 2.58
CA GLN A 154 -14.64 5.31 1.60
C GLN A 154 -14.05 6.52 2.34
N ASN A 155 -12.99 7.10 1.77
CA ASN A 155 -12.27 8.26 2.32
C ASN A 155 -12.00 8.17 3.83
N PRO A 156 -11.26 7.15 4.30
CA PRO A 156 -10.98 6.97 5.73
C PRO A 156 -10.24 8.16 6.36
N ALA A 157 -9.55 9.00 5.57
CA ALA A 157 -8.96 10.23 6.06
C ALA A 157 -9.96 11.26 6.59
N GLU A 158 -11.22 11.22 6.13
CA GLU A 158 -12.32 12.07 6.59
C GLU A 158 -13.39 11.32 7.38
N SER A 159 -13.54 10.01 7.18
CA SER A 159 -14.61 9.19 7.78
C SER A 159 -14.22 8.41 9.05
N ILE A 160 -12.92 8.30 9.38
CA ILE A 160 -12.47 7.69 10.64
C ILE A 160 -11.47 8.58 11.40
N TYR A 161 -11.57 8.54 12.73
CA TYR A 161 -10.65 9.20 13.66
C TYR A 161 -9.83 8.13 14.38
N PRO A 162 -8.73 7.62 13.80
CA PRO A 162 -7.89 6.63 14.46
C PRO A 162 -7.18 7.23 15.67
N GLU A 163 -7.08 6.46 16.76
CA GLU A 163 -6.17 6.79 17.86
C GLU A 163 -4.72 6.64 17.36
N GLU A 164 -3.97 7.75 17.30
CA GLU A 164 -2.56 7.73 16.89
C GLU A 164 -1.68 7.14 18.00
N LYS A 165 -1.59 5.80 18.03
CA LYS A 165 -0.65 5.06 18.89
C LYS A 165 0.78 5.22 18.34
N ILE A 166 1.52 6.19 18.89
CA ILE A 166 2.94 6.41 18.56
C ILE A 166 3.79 5.30 19.20
N GLU A 167 3.96 4.17 18.51
CA GLU A 167 4.72 3.00 18.98
C GLU A 167 6.26 3.12 18.82
N THR A 168 6.83 4.32 18.72
CA THR A 168 8.27 4.51 18.46
C THR A 168 9.14 4.17 19.68
N VAL A 169 9.54 2.89 19.81
CA VAL A 169 10.36 2.37 20.92
C VAL A 169 11.86 2.69 20.73
N ARG A 170 12.56 2.88 21.86
CA ARG A 170 13.90 3.49 21.98
C ARG A 170 15.07 2.52 21.91
N TYR A 171 16.28 3.11 22.04
CA TYR A 171 17.61 2.51 21.95
C TYR A 171 18.38 2.60 23.30
N ILE A 172 18.72 1.46 23.91
CA ILE A 172 19.54 1.39 25.16
C ILE A 172 20.50 0.18 25.11
N VAL A 173 21.81 0.43 25.01
CA VAL A 173 22.82 -0.63 24.95
C VAL A 173 23.54 -0.76 26.30
N SER A 174 23.80 -1.99 26.77
CA SER A 174 24.55 -2.26 28.01
C SER A 174 26.08 -2.16 27.81
N SER A 175 26.82 -1.91 28.89
CA SER A 175 28.29 -1.79 28.90
C SER A 175 29.00 -3.01 28.27
N ASP A 176 28.51 -4.21 28.59
CA ASP A 176 29.16 -5.46 28.18
C ASP A 176 29.05 -5.65 26.66
N LEU A 177 27.93 -5.23 26.06
CA LEU A 177 27.74 -5.22 24.62
C LEU A 177 28.63 -4.18 23.93
N ILE A 178 28.93 -3.06 24.60
CA ILE A 178 29.84 -2.03 24.06
C ILE A 178 31.29 -2.54 24.04
N ILE A 179 31.68 -3.38 25.00
CA ILE A 179 33.03 -3.97 25.05
C ILE A 179 33.17 -5.18 24.09
N GLU A 180 32.08 -5.92 23.84
CA GLU A 180 32.04 -6.96 22.79
C GLU A 180 32.06 -6.37 21.36
N LYS A 181 31.38 -5.23 21.14
CA LYS A 181 31.26 -4.59 19.81
C LYS A 181 32.29 -3.48 19.55
N GLY A 182 32.90 -2.92 20.59
CA GLY A 182 33.94 -1.91 20.52
C GLY A 182 35.27 -2.55 20.09
N ARG A 183 35.53 -2.57 18.78
CA ARG A 183 36.75 -3.19 18.24
C ARG A 183 38.02 -2.57 18.81
N SER A 184 38.97 -3.41 19.18
CA SER A 184 40.37 -3.02 19.24
C SER A 184 41.30 -4.17 18.81
N HIS A 185 41.44 -4.34 17.48
CA HIS A 185 42.72 -4.69 16.83
C HIS A 185 43.31 -6.10 17.14
N ASN A 186 44.17 -6.75 16.36
CA ASN A 186 44.75 -6.59 15.01
C ASN A 186 44.87 -8.00 14.38
N HIS A 187 44.92 -8.14 13.04
CA HIS A 187 45.31 -9.39 12.39
C HIS A 187 45.96 -9.14 11.03
N GLU A 188 47.13 -9.75 10.78
CA GLU A 188 47.86 -9.96 9.51
C GLU A 188 49.29 -10.47 9.87
N PRO A 189 50.00 -11.20 8.99
CA PRO A 189 49.62 -11.75 7.68
C PRO A 189 49.21 -13.24 7.71
#